data_AF-T0MIY2-F1
#
_entry.id   AF-T0MIY2-F1
#
_cell.length_a   1.000
_cell.length_b   1.000
_cell.length_c   1.000
_cell.angle_alpha   90.00
_cell.angle_beta   90.00
_cell.angle_gamma   90.00
#
_symmetry.space_group_name_H-M   'P 1'
#
loop_
_entity.id
_entity.type
_entity.pdbx_description
1 polymer ?
#
loop_
_entity_poly.entity_id
_entity_poly.type
_entity_poly.pdbx_seq_one_letter_code
_entity_poly.pdbx_strand_id
1 'polypeptide(L)'
;MSWLHNLKTSVIFCIVLILLIFQSCDIFDSNQKELAPLEGNFLFCVVSDDKNQNSLEKIKVIVSIYTEKHYPCANFSIESKVRVFGNRITISFLGIGLDPYWICLPAFGPASARHSLQILPGAYELVFDNYGLKDKYMLTLRDSSVQIRKISSQFTQPNPLCPWTLSN
;
A
#
# COMPACT_ATOMS: atom_id res chain seq x y z
N MET A 1 7.82 67.02 -19.18
CA MET A 1 8.77 66.09 -18.50
C MET A 1 8.10 65.09 -17.53
N SER A 2 6.81 65.21 -17.15
CA SER A 2 6.17 64.24 -16.23
C SER A 2 5.63 62.96 -16.90
N TRP A 3 5.38 62.97 -18.22
CA TRP A 3 4.84 61.81 -18.95
C TRP A 3 5.82 60.63 -19.01
N LEU A 4 7.12 60.91 -19.21
CA LEU A 4 8.20 59.91 -19.19
C LEU A 4 8.40 59.26 -17.82
N HIS A 5 8.09 59.96 -16.72
CA HIS A 5 8.21 59.42 -15.37
C HIS A 5 7.08 58.43 -15.09
N ASN A 6 5.83 58.80 -15.42
CA ASN A 6 4.66 57.94 -15.24
C ASN A 6 4.71 56.68 -16.12
N LEU A 7 5.28 56.77 -17.32
CA LEU A 7 5.49 55.61 -18.20
C LEU A 7 6.48 54.61 -17.59
N LYS A 8 7.58 55.09 -17.00
CA LYS A 8 8.57 54.23 -16.33
C LYS A 8 7.98 53.52 -15.11
N THR A 9 7.24 54.25 -14.27
CA THR A 9 6.60 53.67 -13.08
C THR A 9 5.54 52.63 -13.46
N SER A 10 4.76 52.89 -14.52
CA SER A 10 3.75 51.95 -15.02
C SER A 10 4.38 50.68 -15.59
N VAL A 11 5.48 50.78 -16.33
CA VAL A 11 6.19 49.61 -16.90
C VAL A 11 6.80 48.76 -15.79
N ILE A 12 7.41 49.39 -14.77
CA ILE A 12 7.95 48.68 -13.61
C ILE A 12 6.84 47.95 -12.85
N PHE A 13 5.68 48.61 -12.66
CA PHE A 13 4.53 47.98 -12.01
C PHE A 13 4.00 46.78 -12.79
N CYS A 14 3.91 46.87 -14.12
CA CYS A 14 3.54 45.74 -14.98
C CYS A 14 4.56 44.59 -14.88
N ILE A 15 5.86 44.87 -14.87
CA ILE A 15 6.91 43.84 -14.73
C ILE A 15 6.81 43.14 -13.37
N VAL A 16 6.60 43.89 -12.28
CA VAL A 16 6.43 43.32 -10.94
C VAL A 16 5.16 42.47 -10.86
N LEU A 17 4.06 42.94 -11.45
CA LEU A 17 2.81 42.18 -11.48
C LEU A 17 2.96 40.87 -12.27
N ILE A 18 3.66 40.91 -13.41
CA ILE A 18 3.98 39.72 -14.22
C ILE A 18 4.87 38.75 -13.44
N LEU A 19 5.91 39.23 -12.75
CA LEU A 19 6.78 38.40 -11.91
C LEU A 19 6.02 37.75 -10.74
N LEU A 20 5.04 38.43 -10.15
CA LEU A 20 4.18 37.88 -9.10
C LEU A 20 3.24 36.78 -9.64
N ILE A 21 2.74 36.92 -10.87
CA ILE A 21 1.93 35.87 -11.52
C ILE A 21 2.78 34.61 -11.78
N PHE A 22 4.06 34.77 -12.18
CA PHE A 22 4.97 33.65 -12.41
C PHE A 22 5.43 32.91 -11.14
N GLN A 23 5.31 33.50 -9.95
CA GLN A 23 5.56 32.78 -8.68
C GLN A 23 4.43 31.84 -8.26
N SER A 24 3.33 31.79 -9.03
CA SER A 24 2.17 30.91 -8.76
C SER A 24 2.28 29.55 -9.47
N CYS A 25 3.40 29.26 -10.13
CA CYS A 25 3.62 27.98 -10.80
C CYS A 25 4.12 26.92 -9.81
N ASP A 26 3.17 26.28 -9.12
CA ASP A 26 3.34 24.95 -8.52
C ASP A 26 2.15 24.04 -8.90
N ILE A 27 1.67 24.17 -10.15
CA ILE A 27 0.34 23.67 -10.58
C ILE A 27 0.38 22.33 -11.34
N PHE A 28 1.54 21.75 -11.66
CA PHE A 28 1.59 20.44 -12.33
C PHE A 28 2.69 19.53 -11.80
N ASP A 29 2.59 19.14 -10.53
CA ASP A 29 3.11 17.85 -10.08
C ASP A 29 1.94 16.86 -9.88
N SER A 30 1.10 16.69 -10.91
CA SER A 30 -0.11 15.84 -10.85
C SER A 30 0.18 14.34 -10.97
N ASN A 31 1.40 13.91 -10.65
CA ASN A 31 1.79 12.50 -10.70
C ASN A 31 1.80 11.82 -9.32
N GLN A 32 1.49 12.55 -8.23
CA GLN A 32 1.31 11.92 -6.93
C GLN A 32 -0.08 11.30 -6.84
N LYS A 33 -0.11 9.96 -6.87
CA LYS A 33 -1.28 9.17 -6.52
C LYS A 33 -1.71 9.57 -5.11
N GLU A 34 -2.89 10.19 -5.00
CA GLU A 34 -3.45 10.61 -3.72
C GLU A 34 -3.80 9.35 -2.90
N LEU A 35 -3.25 9.27 -1.70
CA LEU A 35 -3.47 8.14 -0.79
C LEU A 35 -4.35 8.61 0.37
N ALA A 36 -5.50 7.98 0.53
CA ALA A 36 -6.28 8.14 1.74
C ALA A 36 -5.54 7.50 2.93
N PRO A 37 -5.76 8.03 4.15
CA PRO A 37 -5.20 7.43 5.36
C PRO A 37 -5.74 6.02 5.56
N LEU A 38 -4.90 5.20 6.18
CA LEU A 38 -5.26 3.87 6.64
C LEU A 38 -6.08 3.99 7.93
N GLU A 39 -7.26 3.38 7.94
CA GLU A 39 -8.13 3.38 9.10
C GLU A 39 -8.54 1.96 9.51
N GLY A 40 -8.53 1.72 10.83
CA GLY A 40 -8.90 0.44 11.43
C GLY A 40 -7.80 -0.63 11.38
N ASN A 41 -8.19 -1.86 11.68
CA ASN A 41 -7.31 -3.02 11.63
C ASN A 41 -7.39 -3.71 10.27
N PHE A 42 -6.48 -4.66 10.04
CA PHE A 42 -6.35 -5.42 8.81
C PHE A 42 -6.44 -6.91 9.07
N LEU A 43 -7.18 -7.59 8.22
CA LEU A 43 -7.20 -9.04 8.12
C LEU A 43 -6.22 -9.48 7.04
N PHE A 44 -5.49 -10.55 7.26
CA PHE A 44 -4.61 -11.10 6.22
C PHE A 44 -4.71 -12.61 6.06
N CYS A 45 -4.32 -13.04 4.88
CA CYS A 45 -4.34 -14.41 4.40
C CYS A 45 -2.99 -14.72 3.77
N VAL A 46 -2.42 -15.89 4.07
CA VAL A 46 -1.23 -16.37 3.36
C VAL A 46 -1.52 -17.76 2.81
N VAL A 47 -1.44 -17.93 1.51
CA VAL A 47 -1.67 -19.24 0.87
C VAL A 47 -0.50 -19.58 -0.03
N SER A 48 -0.07 -20.85 -0.01
CA SER A 48 0.88 -21.37 -0.99
C SER A 48 0.10 -21.88 -2.19
N ASP A 49 0.38 -21.32 -3.36
CA ASP A 49 -0.07 -21.81 -4.66
C ASP A 49 1.02 -22.73 -5.20
N ASP A 50 1.11 -23.93 -4.63
CA ASP A 50 2.10 -24.92 -5.05
C ASP A 50 1.43 -26.00 -5.92
N LYS A 51 1.79 -26.01 -7.20
CA LYS A 51 1.42 -27.07 -8.15
C LYS A 51 2.51 -28.13 -8.28
N ASN A 52 3.71 -27.89 -7.75
CA ASN A 52 4.88 -28.73 -7.95
C ASN A 52 5.43 -29.20 -6.59
N GLN A 53 5.20 -30.46 -6.25
CA GLN A 53 5.57 -31.09 -4.96
C GLN A 53 7.09 -31.22 -4.70
N ASN A 54 7.96 -30.49 -5.41
CA ASN A 54 9.40 -30.58 -5.24
C ASN A 54 9.91 -29.51 -4.25
N SER A 55 10.30 -29.95 -3.07
CA SER A 55 10.68 -29.15 -1.89
C SER A 55 11.92 -28.25 -2.03
N LEU A 56 12.60 -28.24 -3.19
CA LEU A 56 13.81 -27.46 -3.45
C LEU A 56 13.58 -26.25 -4.36
N GLU A 57 12.38 -26.10 -4.93
CA GLU A 57 12.05 -24.96 -5.79
C GLU A 57 11.36 -23.82 -5.02
N LYS A 58 11.39 -22.62 -5.61
CA LYS A 58 10.64 -21.48 -5.05
C LYS A 58 9.15 -21.77 -5.19
N ILE A 59 8.44 -21.70 -4.08
CA ILE A 59 6.99 -21.79 -4.06
C ILE A 59 6.37 -20.41 -4.24
N LYS A 60 5.21 -20.38 -4.89
CA LYS A 60 4.42 -19.16 -5.02
C LYS A 60 3.57 -18.97 -3.77
N VAL A 61 3.85 -17.91 -3.01
CA VAL A 61 3.10 -17.55 -1.81
C VAL A 61 2.28 -16.30 -2.10
N ILE A 62 0.99 -16.37 -1.85
CA ILE A 62 0.06 -15.27 -2.03
C ILE A 62 -0.30 -14.72 -0.66
N VAL A 63 0.01 -13.45 -0.42
CA VAL A 63 -0.43 -12.70 0.75
C VAL A 63 -1.58 -11.80 0.34
N SER A 64 -2.78 -12.05 0.85
CA SER A 64 -3.94 -11.18 0.67
C SER A 64 -4.22 -10.41 1.95
N ILE A 65 -4.56 -9.14 1.83
CA ILE A 65 -4.76 -8.21 2.96
C ILE A 65 -6.07 -7.48 2.71
N TYR A 66 -6.85 -7.28 3.77
CA TYR A 66 -8.16 -6.66 3.74
C TYR A 66 -8.28 -5.68 4.90
N THR A 67 -8.90 -4.53 4.70
CA THR A 67 -9.29 -3.65 5.81
C THR A 67 -10.50 -4.24 6.55
N GLU A 68 -10.60 -4.02 7.86
CA GLU A 68 -11.87 -4.23 8.57
C GLU A 68 -12.87 -3.10 8.27
N LYS A 69 -12.36 -1.89 8.05
CA LYS A 69 -13.19 -0.77 7.58
C LYS A 69 -13.72 -1.08 6.18
N HIS A 70 -15.00 -0.81 5.97
CA HIS A 70 -15.59 -0.79 4.65
C HIS A 70 -15.49 0.60 4.02
N TYR A 71 -15.18 0.60 2.72
CA TYR A 71 -15.09 1.78 1.90
C TYR A 71 -16.24 1.80 0.89
N PRO A 72 -16.67 2.99 0.43
CA PRO A 72 -17.85 3.12 -0.42
C PRO A 72 -17.65 2.63 -1.86
N CYS A 73 -16.41 2.38 -2.29
CA CYS A 73 -16.06 2.02 -3.65
C CYS A 73 -15.37 0.65 -3.69
N ALA A 74 -15.84 -0.23 -4.58
CA ALA A 74 -15.32 -1.58 -4.78
C ALA A 74 -13.85 -1.60 -5.25
N ASN A 75 -13.44 -0.55 -5.94
CA ASN A 75 -12.13 -0.44 -6.56
C ASN A 75 -11.06 0.19 -5.65
N PHE A 76 -11.37 0.47 -4.38
CA PHE A 76 -10.35 0.93 -3.43
C PHE A 76 -9.41 -0.20 -3.07
N SER A 77 -8.12 0.09 -3.10
CA SER A 77 -7.04 -0.87 -2.84
C SER A 77 -6.12 -0.39 -1.74
N ILE A 78 -5.48 -1.33 -1.06
CA ILE A 78 -4.44 -1.00 -0.08
C ILE A 78 -3.12 -0.85 -0.84
N GLU A 79 -2.59 0.36 -0.88
CA GLU A 79 -1.26 0.61 -1.43
C GLU A 79 -0.20 0.17 -0.45
N SER A 80 0.73 -0.66 -0.92
CA SER A 80 1.70 -1.31 -0.05
C SER A 80 2.95 -1.76 -0.81
N LYS A 81 4.07 -1.80 -0.09
CA LYS A 81 5.37 -2.22 -0.62
C LYS A 81 5.84 -3.48 0.08
N VAL A 82 6.20 -4.49 -0.71
CA VAL A 82 6.80 -5.71 -0.19
C VAL A 82 8.31 -5.70 -0.36
N ARG A 83 9.04 -6.13 0.67
CA ARG A 83 10.46 -6.43 0.61
C ARG A 83 10.71 -7.81 1.21
N VAL A 84 11.53 -8.60 0.52
CA VAL A 84 12.02 -9.89 1.02
C VAL A 84 13.53 -9.76 1.15
N PHE A 85 14.05 -9.97 2.35
CA PHE A 85 15.49 -9.93 2.63
C PHE A 85 15.86 -11.05 3.60
N GLY A 86 16.61 -12.05 3.10
CA GLY A 86 16.85 -13.29 3.84
C GLY A 86 15.54 -13.93 4.29
N ASN A 87 15.44 -14.21 5.59
CA ASN A 87 14.26 -14.82 6.20
C ASN A 87 13.26 -13.79 6.74
N ARG A 88 13.26 -12.57 6.21
CA ARG A 88 12.30 -11.52 6.60
C ARG A 88 11.50 -11.06 5.39
N ILE A 89 10.19 -11.05 5.55
CA ILE A 89 9.22 -10.49 4.61
C ILE A 89 8.61 -9.27 5.29
N THR A 90 8.72 -8.11 4.67
CA THR A 90 8.13 -6.88 5.20
C THR A 90 7.11 -6.34 4.19
N ILE A 91 5.89 -6.11 4.66
CA ILE A 91 4.82 -5.47 3.93
C ILE A 91 4.54 -4.13 4.61
N SER A 92 4.96 -3.05 3.95
CA SER A 92 4.77 -1.69 4.44
C SER A 92 3.53 -1.09 3.80
N PHE A 93 2.57 -0.67 4.61
CA PHE A 93 1.38 0.02 4.14
C PHE A 93 1.69 1.48 3.83
N LEU A 94 1.17 1.95 2.70
CA LEU A 94 1.38 3.30 2.18
C LEU A 94 0.10 4.12 2.23
N GLY A 95 -1.08 3.49 2.21
CA GLY A 95 -2.36 4.19 2.20
C GLY A 95 -3.45 3.41 1.49
N ILE A 96 -4.62 4.04 1.33
CA ILE A 96 -5.67 3.55 0.45
C ILE A 96 -5.54 4.27 -0.88
N GLY A 97 -5.34 3.51 -1.95
CA GLY A 97 -5.28 4.03 -3.31
C GLY A 97 -6.65 4.55 -3.73
N LEU A 98 -6.75 5.87 -3.85
CA LEU A 98 -7.91 6.55 -4.43
C LEU A 98 -7.52 6.90 -5.87
N ASP A 99 -7.62 5.97 -6.81
CA ASP A 99 -7.26 6.29 -8.20
C ASP A 99 -8.22 7.39 -8.73
N PRO A 100 -7.75 8.63 -8.95
CA PRO A 100 -8.62 9.77 -9.23
C PRO A 100 -9.24 9.70 -10.63
N TYR A 101 -8.69 8.85 -11.49
CA TYR A 101 -9.16 8.60 -12.84
C TYR A 101 -10.20 7.47 -12.93
N TRP A 102 -10.49 6.79 -11.82
CA TRP A 102 -11.37 5.62 -11.81
C TRP A 102 -12.74 6.01 -11.25
N ILE A 103 -13.78 5.69 -12.01
CA ILE A 103 -15.17 5.83 -11.56
C ILE A 103 -15.34 4.95 -10.33
N CYS A 104 -15.76 5.55 -9.20
CA CYS A 104 -16.15 4.79 -8.02
C CYS A 104 -17.24 3.80 -8.42
N LEU A 105 -16.95 2.50 -8.30
CA LEU A 105 -17.95 1.44 -8.45
C LEU A 105 -18.61 1.29 -7.08
N PRO A 106 -19.83 1.83 -6.86
CA PRO A 106 -20.42 1.86 -5.52
C PRO A 106 -20.64 0.43 -5.04
N ALA A 107 -19.82 0.00 -4.10
CA ALA A 107 -19.98 -1.25 -3.39
C ALA A 107 -19.30 -1.07 -2.04
N PHE A 108 -20.07 -1.33 -0.98
CA PHE A 108 -19.56 -1.22 0.38
C PHE A 108 -18.74 -2.47 0.69
N GLY A 109 -17.42 -2.32 0.82
CA GLY A 109 -16.54 -3.47 0.99
C GLY A 109 -15.16 -3.10 1.50
N PRO A 110 -14.39 -4.08 1.95
CA PRO A 110 -13.03 -3.84 2.41
C PRO A 110 -12.14 -3.42 1.24
N ALA A 111 -11.24 -2.48 1.47
CA ALA A 111 -10.11 -2.28 0.58
C ALA A 111 -9.18 -3.49 0.70
N SER A 112 -8.52 -3.87 -0.39
CA SER A 112 -7.67 -5.06 -0.39
C SER A 112 -6.34 -4.86 -1.10
N ALA A 113 -5.35 -5.68 -0.73
CA ALA A 113 -4.10 -5.85 -1.44
C ALA A 113 -3.81 -7.34 -1.63
N ARG A 114 -3.09 -7.66 -2.70
CA ARG A 114 -2.62 -9.02 -2.98
C ARG A 114 -1.19 -8.98 -3.47
N HIS A 115 -0.31 -9.74 -2.82
CA HIS A 115 1.09 -9.86 -3.19
C HIS A 115 1.43 -11.30 -3.51
N SER A 116 2.09 -11.51 -4.65
CA SER A 116 2.64 -12.82 -5.02
C SER A 116 4.14 -12.81 -4.78
N LEU A 117 4.62 -13.74 -3.96
CA LEU A 117 6.02 -13.91 -3.58
C LEU A 117 6.51 -15.23 -4.15
N GLN A 118 7.74 -15.27 -4.64
CA GLN A 118 8.43 -16.51 -5.01
C GLN A 118 9.58 -16.72 -4.03
N ILE A 119 9.38 -17.59 -3.04
CA ILE A 119 10.30 -17.81 -1.94
C ILE A 119 10.49 -19.31 -1.70
N LEU A 120 11.64 -19.69 -1.14
CA LEU A 120 11.92 -21.09 -0.82
C LEU A 120 11.10 -21.54 0.40
N PRO A 121 10.78 -22.84 0.53
CA PRO A 121 10.29 -23.39 1.78
C PRO A 121 11.23 -23.03 2.95
N GLY A 122 10.65 -22.77 4.13
CA GLY A 122 11.42 -22.30 5.28
C GLY A 122 10.60 -21.49 6.29
N ALA A 123 11.29 -20.95 7.29
CA ALA A 123 10.71 -20.10 8.31
C ALA A 123 11.11 -18.64 8.08
N TYR A 124 10.10 -17.76 8.07
CA TYR A 124 10.23 -16.33 7.78
C TYR A 124 9.58 -15.50 8.90
N GLU A 125 10.22 -14.39 9.26
CA GLU A 125 9.55 -13.32 10.01
C GLU A 125 8.72 -12.49 9.01
N LEU A 126 7.40 -12.60 9.11
CA LEU A 126 6.46 -11.75 8.38
C LEU A 126 6.15 -10.51 9.21
N VAL A 127 6.46 -9.35 8.66
CA VAL A 127 6.31 -8.04 9.32
C VAL A 127 5.33 -7.19 8.53
N PHE A 128 4.27 -6.74 9.19
CA PHE A 128 3.43 -5.65 8.68
C PHE A 128 3.90 -4.35 9.31
N ASP A 129 4.10 -3.32 8.50
CA ASP A 129 4.57 -2.00 8.94
C ASP A 129 3.55 -0.94 8.55
N ASN A 130 2.95 -0.31 9.56
CA ASN A 130 2.02 0.79 9.43
C ASN A 130 2.66 2.05 10.01
N TYR A 131 3.36 2.80 9.18
CA TYR A 131 4.06 4.04 9.56
C TYR A 131 4.97 3.90 10.79
N GLY A 132 5.71 2.79 10.88
CA GLY A 132 6.64 2.49 11.98
C GLY A 132 6.04 1.60 13.07
N LEU A 133 4.71 1.50 13.16
CA LEU A 133 4.05 0.52 14.01
C LEU A 133 4.14 -0.87 13.35
N LYS A 134 4.69 -1.86 14.07
CA LYS A 134 5.02 -3.16 13.49
C LYS A 134 4.31 -4.31 14.16
N ASP A 135 3.62 -5.09 13.35
CA ASP A 135 3.10 -6.40 13.71
C ASP A 135 3.99 -7.49 13.12
N LYS A 136 4.16 -8.57 13.86
CA LYS A 136 5.10 -9.64 13.56
C LYS A 136 4.48 -11.01 13.72
N TYR A 137 4.78 -11.86 12.75
CA TYR A 137 4.35 -13.25 12.69
C TYR A 137 5.51 -14.13 12.27
N MET A 138 5.50 -15.37 12.75
CA MET A 138 6.32 -16.43 12.20
C MET A 138 5.51 -17.11 11.10
N LEU A 139 6.00 -17.02 9.86
CA LEU A 139 5.48 -17.74 8.70
C LEU A 139 6.35 -18.96 8.45
N THR A 140 5.77 -20.16 8.55
CA THR A 140 6.46 -21.41 8.21
C THR A 140 5.84 -21.99 6.95
N LEU A 141 6.68 -22.25 5.96
CA LEU A 141 6.33 -22.83 4.67
C LEU A 141 6.98 -24.21 4.58
N ARG A 142 6.16 -25.24 4.41
CA ARG A 142 6.62 -26.63 4.21
C ARG A 142 5.75 -27.27 3.15
N ASP A 143 6.35 -27.65 2.03
CA ASP A 143 5.66 -28.19 0.87
C ASP A 143 4.47 -27.28 0.50
N SER A 144 3.23 -27.77 0.63
CA SER A 144 1.98 -27.04 0.39
C SER A 144 1.29 -26.50 1.65
N SER A 145 1.94 -26.60 2.80
CA SER A 145 1.41 -26.12 4.09
C SER A 145 1.95 -24.74 4.45
N VAL A 146 1.04 -23.90 4.93
CA VAL A 146 1.36 -22.57 5.45
C VAL A 146 0.91 -22.52 6.90
N GLN A 147 1.84 -22.19 7.79
CA GLN A 147 1.54 -21.97 9.21
C GLN A 147 1.91 -20.54 9.59
N ILE A 148 0.99 -19.87 10.28
CA ILE A 148 1.19 -18.54 10.83
C ILE A 148 1.10 -18.61 12.34
N ARG A 149 2.13 -18.13 13.04
CA ARG A 149 2.10 -17.94 14.49
C ARG A 149 2.31 -16.47 14.83
N LYS A 150 1.39 -15.90 15.60
CA LYS A 150 1.50 -14.52 16.10
C LYS A 150 2.72 -14.40 17.02
N ILE A 151 3.54 -13.36 16.81
CA ILE A 151 4.63 -12.97 17.73
C ILE A 151 4.21 -11.71 18.49
N SER A 152 3.81 -10.66 17.78
CA SER A 152 3.27 -9.42 18.34
C SER A 152 2.29 -8.82 17.35
N SER A 153 1.11 -8.40 17.79
CA SER A 153 0.13 -7.82 16.87
C SER A 153 -0.79 -6.83 17.56
N GLN A 154 -1.00 -5.69 16.90
CA GLN A 154 -1.76 -4.54 17.37
C GLN A 154 -2.80 -4.07 16.35
N PHE A 155 -2.51 -4.20 15.04
CA PHE A 155 -3.37 -3.68 13.97
C PHE A 155 -3.64 -4.68 12.86
N THR A 156 -3.00 -5.86 12.87
CA THR A 156 -3.24 -6.94 11.91
C THR A 156 -3.66 -8.21 12.64
N GLN A 157 -4.43 -9.06 11.95
CA GLN A 157 -4.74 -10.41 12.42
C GLN A 157 -4.99 -11.37 11.25
N PRO A 158 -4.69 -12.68 11.42
CA PRO A 158 -5.06 -13.68 10.42
C PRO A 158 -6.57 -13.68 10.20
N ASN A 159 -7.00 -13.71 8.94
CA ASN A 159 -8.41 -13.82 8.60
C ASN A 159 -8.91 -15.23 8.99
N PRO A 160 -9.95 -15.37 9.83
CA PRO A 160 -10.49 -16.69 10.21
C PRO A 160 -11.14 -17.41 9.02
N LEU A 161 -11.64 -16.67 8.03
CA LEU A 161 -12.21 -17.20 6.79
C LEU A 161 -11.15 -17.43 5.70
N CYS A 162 -9.88 -17.26 6.03
CA CYS A 162 -8.86 -17.66 5.09
C CYS A 162 -9.04 -19.15 4.78
N PRO A 163 -8.85 -19.58 3.53
CA PRO A 163 -8.78 -20.99 3.18
C PRO A 163 -7.47 -21.58 3.72
N TRP A 164 -7.27 -21.54 5.04
CA TRP A 164 -6.38 -22.48 5.71
C TRP A 164 -7.11 -23.81 5.64
N THR A 165 -6.50 -24.81 5.03
CA THR A 165 -6.82 -26.20 5.35
C THR A 165 -6.75 -26.32 6.88
N LEU A 166 -7.93 -26.44 7.51
CA LEU A 166 -8.08 -26.66 8.94
C LEU A 166 -7.23 -27.90 9.30
N SER A 167 -6.11 -27.68 9.99
CA SER A 167 -5.40 -28.75 10.67
C SER A 167 -5.73 -28.62 12.16
N ASN A 168 -6.74 -29.37 12.58
CA ASN A 168 -6.76 -30.01 13.89
C ASN A 168 -6.60 -31.51 13.65
#